data_AF-A0A7S3EUD3-F1
#
_entry.id   AF-A0A7S3EUD3-F1
#
_cell.length_a   1.000
_cell.length_b   1.000
_cell.length_c   1.000
_cell.angle_alpha   90.00
_cell.angle_beta   90.00
_cell.angle_gamma   90.00
#
_symmetry.space_group_name_H-M   'P 1'
#
loop_
_entity.id
_entity.type
_entity.pdbx_description
1 polymer ?
#
loop_
_entity_poly.entity_id
_entity_poly.type
_entity_poly.pdbx_seq_one_letter_code
_entity_poly.pdbx_strand_id
1 'polypeptide(L)'
;AGTDSTTLFVPNHCFVPQVKVQETLEVHIPKGAPDGHKINFSEKADEIPDGEAGDVVFVLQEQSHPEFKRKGDDLYIERTISLSEALCGFTMELKHLDGRTLIIKSKPGDVIKPVSFDPFREEDESSLWDLYEDCDTPSLENAAVAETEDIKICKKAIEKGQLKGKGIGCFVQRGGKTVFKQCSHDEALKAKVTSKGSKLYIIGDPNASASSRMMKAVEGEGLPRIKSPFEHGNLFIIMNIEFPAEINPQVTQALLKLLPPPKHEAKTSEDDDDVEVCELKDIDPVSSYKDNLPEESYEDEDEGGGGGQRVQCAQQ
;
A
#
# COMPACT_ATOMS: atom_id res chain seq x y z
N ALA A 1 80.54 -16.94 -27.49
CA ALA A 1 79.12 -16.51 -27.46
C ALA A 1 78.30 -17.60 -28.13
N GLY A 2 77.85 -18.59 -27.36
CA GLY A 2 76.90 -19.60 -27.80
C GLY A 2 75.51 -19.17 -27.35
N THR A 3 74.60 -18.97 -28.29
CA THR A 3 73.21 -18.63 -28.00
C THR A 3 72.43 -19.92 -27.77
N ASP A 4 72.09 -20.20 -26.52
CA ASP A 4 71.11 -21.22 -26.17
C ASP A 4 69.72 -20.76 -26.64
N SER A 5 69.12 -21.52 -27.55
CA SER A 5 67.73 -21.37 -27.94
C SER A 5 66.87 -22.23 -27.05
N THR A 6 66.34 -21.64 -25.97
CA THR A 6 65.32 -22.28 -25.15
C THR A 6 64.01 -22.32 -25.94
N THR A 7 63.68 -23.49 -26.46
CA THR A 7 62.36 -23.75 -27.05
C THR A 7 61.36 -23.95 -25.91
N LEU A 8 60.53 -22.94 -25.64
CA LEU A 8 59.39 -23.04 -24.74
C LEU A 8 58.31 -23.91 -25.40
N PHE A 9 58.17 -25.15 -24.96
CA PHE A 9 56.98 -25.94 -25.21
C PHE A 9 55.83 -25.33 -24.39
N VAL A 10 54.95 -24.58 -25.06
CA VAL A 10 53.65 -24.22 -24.50
C VAL A 10 52.82 -25.50 -24.52
N PRO A 11 52.34 -26.04 -23.38
CA PRO A 11 51.46 -27.18 -23.41
C PRO A 11 50.20 -26.78 -24.18
N ASN A 12 49.87 -27.54 -25.22
CA ASN A 12 48.62 -27.41 -25.96
C ASN A 12 47.49 -27.29 -24.93
N HIS A 13 46.86 -26.12 -24.86
CA HIS A 13 45.55 -26.02 -24.25
C HIS A 13 44.67 -26.98 -25.04
N CYS A 14 44.34 -28.13 -24.44
CA CYS A 14 43.37 -29.05 -24.99
C CYS A 14 42.04 -28.32 -25.08
N PHE A 15 41.76 -27.76 -26.27
CA PHE A 15 40.46 -27.21 -26.60
C PHE A 15 39.54 -28.40 -26.85
N VAL A 16 38.93 -28.93 -25.79
CA VAL A 16 37.95 -30.02 -25.91
C VAL A 16 36.70 -29.42 -26.57
N PRO A 17 36.27 -29.91 -27.75
CA PRO A 17 35.08 -29.38 -28.40
C PRO A 17 33.84 -29.71 -27.56
N GLN A 18 33.09 -28.67 -27.17
CA GLN A 18 31.81 -28.86 -26.48
C GLN A 18 30.77 -29.43 -27.44
N VAL A 19 30.15 -30.55 -27.06
CA VAL A 19 29.03 -31.15 -27.80
C VAL A 19 27.73 -30.66 -27.18
N LYS A 20 26.90 -29.97 -27.97
CA LYS A 20 25.57 -29.57 -27.51
C LYS A 20 24.64 -30.77 -27.53
N VAL A 21 24.13 -31.14 -26.36
CA VAL A 21 23.13 -32.20 -26.19
C VAL A 21 21.79 -31.54 -25.86
N GLN A 22 20.71 -32.01 -26.48
CA GLN A 22 19.35 -31.60 -26.15
C GLN A 22 18.67 -32.73 -25.37
N GLU A 23 18.24 -32.45 -24.15
CA GLU A 23 17.48 -33.36 -23.30
C GLU A 23 16.15 -32.71 -22.92
N THR A 24 15.07 -33.49 -22.87
CA THR A 24 13.76 -33.03 -22.41
C THR A 24 13.57 -33.46 -20.97
N LEU A 25 13.31 -32.50 -20.07
CA LEU A 25 13.07 -32.75 -18.66
C LEU A 25 11.58 -32.61 -18.36
N GLU A 26 10.96 -33.67 -17.83
CA GLU A 26 9.58 -33.61 -17.34
C GLU A 26 9.55 -33.00 -15.94
N VAL A 27 9.00 -31.79 -15.83
CA VAL A 27 8.91 -31.06 -14.57
C VAL A 27 7.55 -31.29 -13.94
N HIS A 28 7.50 -32.01 -12.82
CA HIS A 28 6.28 -32.20 -12.04
C HIS A 28 6.11 -31.05 -11.03
N ILE A 29 5.09 -30.21 -11.23
CA ILE A 29 4.78 -29.09 -10.34
C ILE A 29 3.88 -29.57 -9.19
N PRO A 30 4.32 -29.49 -7.91
CA PRO A 30 3.47 -29.88 -6.80
C PRO A 30 2.29 -28.92 -6.64
N LYS A 31 1.13 -29.45 -6.25
CA LYS A 31 -0.06 -28.64 -5.95
C LYS A 31 0.25 -27.67 -4.81
N GLY A 32 -0.16 -26.41 -4.98
CA GLY A 32 0.08 -25.39 -3.97
C GLY A 32 1.50 -24.82 -3.96
N ALA A 33 2.36 -25.15 -4.93
CA ALA A 33 3.70 -24.59 -4.99
C ALA A 33 3.64 -23.05 -4.97
N PRO A 34 4.36 -22.38 -4.05
CA PRO A 34 4.40 -20.92 -4.00
C PRO A 34 5.26 -20.36 -5.14
N ASP A 35 5.13 -19.06 -5.39
CA ASP A 35 6.07 -18.32 -6.22
C ASP A 35 7.51 -18.50 -5.71
N GLY A 36 8.46 -18.65 -6.62
CA GLY A 36 9.86 -18.89 -6.31
C GLY A 36 10.21 -20.32 -5.86
N HIS A 37 9.26 -21.27 -5.88
CA HIS A 37 9.53 -22.67 -5.55
C HIS A 37 10.59 -23.27 -6.49
N LYS A 38 11.58 -23.96 -5.93
CA LYS A 38 12.73 -24.51 -6.65
C LYS A 38 12.58 -26.01 -6.87
N ILE A 39 12.73 -26.45 -8.11
CA ILE A 39 12.74 -27.86 -8.50
C ILE A 39 14.13 -28.16 -9.07
N ASN A 40 14.87 -29.01 -8.37
CA ASN A 40 16.27 -29.32 -8.70
C ASN A 40 16.35 -30.63 -9.49
N PHE A 41 17.11 -30.62 -10.56
CA PHE A 41 17.51 -31.80 -11.33
C PHE A 41 19.03 -31.94 -11.24
N SER A 42 19.47 -32.97 -10.52
CA SER A 42 20.90 -33.23 -10.32
C SER A 42 21.57 -33.74 -11.57
N GLU A 43 22.82 -33.31 -11.80
CA GLU A 43 23.68 -33.77 -12.91
C GLU A 43 23.08 -33.50 -14.31
N LYS A 44 22.37 -32.38 -14.48
CA LYS A 44 21.72 -31.97 -15.74
C LYS A 44 22.28 -30.68 -16.35
N ALA A 45 23.28 -30.05 -15.74
CA ALA A 45 23.92 -28.85 -16.26
C ALA A 45 25.14 -29.20 -17.13
N ASP A 46 26.00 -28.22 -17.39
CA ASP A 46 27.22 -28.42 -18.17
C ASP A 46 28.17 -29.41 -17.49
N GLU A 47 28.64 -30.39 -18.27
CA GLU A 47 29.63 -31.38 -17.87
C GLU A 47 31.04 -30.91 -18.24
N ILE A 48 32.00 -31.11 -17.34
CA ILE A 48 33.43 -30.83 -17.57
C ILE A 48 34.22 -32.15 -17.66
N PRO A 49 35.32 -32.19 -18.43
CA PRO A 49 36.21 -33.35 -18.41
C PRO A 49 36.72 -33.64 -16.99
N ASP A 50 36.65 -34.89 -16.56
CA ASP A 50 37.05 -35.38 -15.22
C ASP A 50 36.24 -34.80 -14.03
N GLY A 51 35.02 -34.26 -14.26
CA GLY A 51 34.12 -33.78 -13.20
C GLY A 51 32.66 -34.18 -13.40
N GLU A 52 31.87 -34.08 -12.34
CA GLU A 52 30.41 -34.33 -12.37
C GLU A 52 29.68 -33.14 -13.02
N ALA A 53 28.58 -33.42 -13.74
CA ALA A 53 27.71 -32.38 -14.26
C ALA A 53 27.03 -31.62 -13.12
N GLY A 54 26.85 -30.31 -13.28
CA GLY A 54 26.14 -29.50 -12.30
C GLY A 54 24.62 -29.74 -12.28
N ASP A 55 23.91 -28.98 -11.44
CA ASP A 55 22.46 -29.09 -11.29
C ASP A 55 21.71 -28.06 -12.14
N VAL A 56 20.54 -28.44 -12.65
CA VAL A 56 19.57 -27.50 -13.23
C VAL A 56 18.48 -27.23 -12.21
N VAL A 57 18.29 -25.96 -11.86
CA VAL A 57 17.26 -25.52 -10.91
C VAL A 57 16.19 -24.75 -11.65
N PHE A 58 14.99 -25.31 -11.72
CA PHE A 58 13.81 -24.59 -12.19
C PHE A 58 13.22 -23.78 -11.04
N VAL A 59 12.95 -22.51 -11.28
CA VAL A 59 12.26 -21.63 -10.33
C VAL A 59 10.87 -21.34 -10.88
N LEU A 60 9.83 -21.69 -10.12
CA LEU A 60 8.46 -21.38 -10.52
C LEU A 60 8.22 -19.89 -10.41
N GLN A 61 7.60 -19.32 -11.44
CA GLN A 61 7.16 -17.94 -11.47
C GLN A 61 5.64 -17.90 -11.61
N GLU A 62 4.98 -17.27 -10.64
CA GLU A 62 3.53 -17.09 -10.67
C GLU A 62 3.13 -16.07 -11.75
N GLN A 63 2.15 -16.42 -12.58
CA GLN A 63 1.59 -15.51 -13.57
C GLN A 63 0.40 -14.74 -12.98
N SER A 64 0.31 -13.45 -13.28
CA SER A 64 -0.82 -12.63 -12.88
C SER A 64 -2.12 -13.14 -13.52
N HIS A 65 -3.18 -13.26 -12.72
CA HIS A 65 -4.52 -13.66 -13.18
C HIS A 65 -5.47 -12.45 -13.15
N PRO A 66 -6.39 -12.29 -14.13
CA PRO A 66 -7.29 -11.14 -14.20
C PRO A 66 -8.24 -11.00 -13.00
N GLU A 67 -8.78 -12.12 -12.49
CA GLU A 67 -9.77 -12.09 -11.41
C GLU A 67 -9.22 -12.49 -10.04
N PHE A 68 -8.14 -13.29 -9.98
CA PHE A 68 -7.66 -13.92 -8.75
C PHE A 68 -6.30 -13.36 -8.40
N LYS A 69 -6.15 -12.94 -7.14
CA LYS A 69 -4.87 -12.56 -6.54
C LYS A 69 -4.54 -13.56 -5.46
N ARG A 70 -3.34 -14.16 -5.50
CA ARG A 70 -2.89 -15.10 -4.49
C ARG A 70 -2.15 -14.38 -3.38
N LYS A 71 -2.35 -14.82 -2.14
CA LYS A 71 -1.42 -14.54 -1.04
C LYS A 71 -1.25 -15.78 -0.18
N GLY A 72 -0.05 -16.39 -0.23
CA GLY A 72 0.19 -17.67 0.43
C GLY A 72 -0.68 -18.77 -0.17
N ASP A 73 -1.50 -19.41 0.67
CA ASP A 73 -2.44 -20.45 0.24
C ASP A 73 -3.86 -19.89 -0.02
N ASP A 74 -4.08 -18.60 0.24
CA ASP A 74 -5.38 -17.95 0.11
C ASP A 74 -5.51 -17.26 -1.26
N LEU A 75 -6.76 -17.17 -1.73
CA LEU A 75 -7.15 -16.47 -2.96
C LEU A 75 -7.99 -15.25 -2.63
N TYR A 76 -7.85 -14.20 -3.42
CA TYR A 76 -8.59 -12.95 -3.28
C TYR A 76 -9.20 -12.58 -4.62
N ILE A 77 -10.44 -12.09 -4.58
CA ILE A 77 -11.13 -11.52 -5.73
C ILE A 77 -11.75 -10.18 -5.35
N GLU A 78 -11.93 -9.30 -6.33
CA GLU A 78 -12.64 -8.04 -6.17
C GLU A 78 -14.00 -8.12 -6.86
N ARG A 79 -15.07 -7.69 -6.16
CA ARG A 79 -16.43 -7.67 -6.69
C ARG A 79 -17.12 -6.38 -6.29
N THR A 80 -17.76 -5.74 -7.26
CA THR A 80 -18.64 -4.60 -6.98
C THR A 80 -20.03 -5.13 -6.67
N ILE A 81 -20.62 -4.62 -5.59
CA ILE A 81 -22.00 -4.90 -5.18
C ILE A 81 -22.72 -3.59 -4.92
N SER A 82 -24.03 -3.59 -5.07
CA SER A 82 -24.87 -2.44 -4.76
C SER A 82 -25.05 -2.24 -3.25
N LEU A 83 -25.42 -1.02 -2.84
CA LEU A 83 -25.77 -0.74 -1.44
C LEU A 83 -26.90 -1.65 -0.91
N SER A 84 -27.90 -1.97 -1.73
CA SER A 84 -29.01 -2.85 -1.33
C SER A 84 -28.52 -4.28 -1.07
N GLU A 85 -27.63 -4.81 -1.91
CA GLU A 85 -26.98 -6.11 -1.71
C GLU A 85 -26.13 -6.14 -0.44
N ALA A 86 -25.43 -5.05 -0.14
CA ALA A 86 -24.60 -4.96 1.05
C ALA A 86 -25.40 -4.93 2.37
N LEU A 87 -26.62 -4.38 2.34
CA LEU A 87 -27.51 -4.28 3.52
C LEU A 87 -28.48 -5.46 3.65
N CYS A 88 -29.03 -5.92 2.54
CA CYS A 88 -30.09 -6.94 2.50
C CYS A 88 -29.58 -8.35 2.18
N GLY A 89 -28.29 -8.50 1.88
CA GLY A 89 -27.69 -9.74 1.43
C GLY A 89 -27.75 -9.88 -0.10
N PHE A 90 -26.92 -10.78 -0.61
CA PHE A 90 -26.76 -11.01 -2.05
C PHE A 90 -26.58 -12.50 -2.35
N THR A 91 -26.74 -12.84 -3.62
CA THR A 91 -26.35 -14.14 -4.18
C THR A 91 -25.59 -13.87 -5.46
N MET A 92 -24.34 -14.35 -5.56
CA MET A 92 -23.52 -14.20 -6.76
C MET A 92 -22.97 -15.54 -7.21
N GLU A 93 -22.76 -15.65 -8.52
CA GLU A 93 -22.08 -16.77 -9.14
C GLU A 93 -20.61 -16.43 -9.39
N LEU A 94 -19.72 -17.34 -9.05
CA LEU A 94 -18.28 -17.21 -9.27
C LEU A 94 -17.75 -18.46 -9.95
N LYS A 95 -17.04 -18.29 -11.07
CA LYS A 95 -16.27 -19.38 -11.68
C LYS A 95 -14.93 -19.50 -10.97
N HIS A 96 -14.66 -20.66 -10.39
CA HIS A 96 -13.42 -20.95 -9.69
C HIS A 96 -12.31 -21.41 -10.67
N LEU A 97 -11.07 -21.50 -10.18
CA LEU A 97 -9.90 -21.92 -10.95
C LEU A 97 -9.97 -23.38 -11.44
N ASP A 98 -10.73 -24.22 -10.75
CA ASP A 98 -10.97 -25.61 -11.15
C ASP A 98 -12.12 -25.78 -12.15
N GLY A 99 -12.74 -24.67 -12.58
CA GLY A 99 -13.86 -24.65 -13.51
C GLY A 99 -15.24 -24.86 -12.88
N ARG A 100 -15.32 -25.15 -11.57
CA ARG A 100 -16.61 -25.20 -10.86
C ARG A 100 -17.22 -23.80 -10.75
N THR A 101 -18.55 -23.74 -10.68
CA THR A 101 -19.28 -22.51 -10.37
C THR A 101 -19.74 -22.56 -8.92
N LEU A 102 -19.28 -21.59 -8.13
CA LEU A 102 -19.67 -21.39 -6.75
C LEU A 102 -20.85 -20.41 -6.68
N ILE A 103 -21.88 -20.76 -5.91
CA ILE A 103 -22.98 -19.84 -5.59
C ILE A 103 -22.72 -19.31 -4.18
N ILE A 104 -22.25 -18.07 -4.10
CA ILE A 104 -21.92 -17.40 -2.84
C ILE A 104 -23.14 -16.63 -2.37
N LYS A 105 -23.57 -16.85 -1.11
CA LYS A 105 -24.76 -16.24 -0.52
C LYS A 105 -24.42 -15.52 0.78
N SER A 106 -24.90 -14.29 0.92
CA SER A 106 -24.95 -13.60 2.21
C SER A 106 -26.33 -13.75 2.85
N LYS A 107 -26.38 -13.87 4.18
CA LYS A 107 -27.66 -13.96 4.90
C LYS A 107 -28.31 -12.58 4.95
N PRO A 108 -29.65 -12.48 4.78
CA PRO A 108 -30.35 -11.22 5.00
C PRO A 108 -30.08 -10.68 6.41
N GLY A 109 -29.64 -9.42 6.49
CA GLY A 109 -29.26 -8.74 7.74
C GLY A 109 -27.79 -8.91 8.16
N ASP A 110 -26.98 -9.70 7.45
CA ASP A 110 -25.53 -9.73 7.66
C ASP A 110 -24.87 -8.56 6.93
N VAL A 111 -24.79 -7.43 7.63
CA VAL A 111 -24.15 -6.21 7.11
C VAL A 111 -22.66 -6.44 6.92
N ILE A 112 -22.16 -6.12 5.73
CA ILE A 112 -20.75 -6.17 5.43
C ILE A 112 -20.05 -5.05 6.18
N LYS A 113 -19.08 -5.42 7.04
CA LYS A 113 -18.34 -4.47 7.86
C LYS A 113 -16.99 -4.17 7.23
N PRO A 114 -16.49 -2.93 7.37
CA PRO A 114 -15.11 -2.61 7.02
C PRO A 114 -14.16 -3.46 7.88
N VAL A 115 -13.08 -3.94 7.26
CA VAL A 115 -12.01 -4.67 7.93
C VAL A 115 -10.75 -3.82 7.99
N SER A 116 -10.04 -3.89 9.11
CA SER A 116 -8.78 -3.15 9.31
C SER A 116 -7.56 -3.77 8.66
N PHE A 117 -7.71 -4.96 8.09
CA PHE A 117 -6.62 -5.72 7.51
C PHE A 117 -6.59 -5.57 5.99
N ASP A 118 -5.47 -5.03 5.47
CA ASP A 118 -5.18 -5.03 4.04
C ASP A 118 -4.22 -6.19 3.71
N PRO A 119 -4.67 -7.23 2.99
CA PRO A 119 -3.82 -8.34 2.62
C PRO A 119 -2.71 -7.93 1.62
N PHE A 120 -2.86 -6.86 0.85
CA PHE A 120 -1.88 -6.51 -0.19
C PHE A 120 -0.99 -5.33 0.19
N ARG A 121 -1.16 -4.78 1.39
CA ARG A 121 -0.28 -3.74 1.88
C ARG A 121 1.13 -4.31 2.04
N GLU A 122 2.08 -3.72 1.32
CA GLU A 122 3.50 -4.03 1.49
C GLU A 122 3.90 -3.76 2.94
N GLU A 123 4.63 -4.68 3.58
CA GLU A 123 5.02 -4.52 4.99
C GLU A 123 5.87 -3.27 5.24
N ASP A 124 6.49 -2.74 4.18
CA ASP A 124 7.35 -1.56 4.20
C ASP A 124 6.55 -0.24 4.13
N GLU A 125 5.28 -0.32 3.74
CA GLU A 125 4.26 0.75 3.71
C GLU A 125 3.33 0.69 4.93
N SER A 126 3.62 -0.19 5.90
CA SER A 126 2.73 -0.50 7.04
C SER A 126 2.52 0.66 8.03
N SER A 127 3.26 1.75 7.85
CA SER A 127 2.94 3.03 8.47
C SER A 127 3.01 4.13 7.41
N LEU A 128 1.85 4.53 6.90
CA LEU A 128 1.69 5.88 6.37
C LEU A 128 2.00 6.78 7.56
N TRP A 129 3.12 7.48 7.55
CA TRP A 129 3.45 8.45 8.59
C TRP A 129 3.12 9.82 8.02
N ASP A 130 2.24 10.55 8.69
CA ASP A 130 1.93 11.92 8.31
C ASP A 130 3.05 12.82 8.79
N LEU A 131 3.67 13.54 7.85
CA LEU A 131 4.71 14.54 8.12
C LEU A 131 4.05 15.90 8.32
N TYR A 132 4.35 16.52 9.46
CA TYR A 132 4.04 17.92 9.74
C TYR A 132 5.35 18.69 9.93
N GLU A 133 5.63 19.59 9.00
CA GLU A 133 6.76 20.51 9.09
C GLU A 133 6.49 21.61 10.12
N ASP A 134 7.57 22.10 10.73
CA ASP A 134 7.54 23.12 11.79
C ASP A 134 6.54 22.82 12.92
N CYS A 135 6.42 21.55 13.30
CA CYS A 135 5.51 21.07 14.34
C CYS A 135 6.22 20.21 15.39
N ASP A 136 5.73 20.24 16.62
CA ASP A 136 6.15 19.44 17.77
C ASP A 136 4.93 19.11 18.65
N THR A 137 5.10 18.25 19.65
CA THR A 137 4.08 17.80 20.60
C THR A 137 4.62 17.82 22.04
N PRO A 138 5.09 18.98 22.56
CA PRO A 138 5.85 19.05 23.82
C PRO A 138 5.06 18.60 25.05
N SER A 139 3.72 18.53 24.96
CA SER A 139 2.84 18.07 26.03
C SER A 139 2.77 16.53 26.17
N LEU A 140 3.29 15.77 25.21
CA LEU A 140 3.28 14.30 25.25
C LEU A 140 4.50 13.74 25.97
N GLU A 141 4.33 12.56 26.56
CA GLU A 141 5.40 11.87 27.28
C GLU A 141 6.47 11.32 26.33
N ASN A 142 7.73 11.65 26.61
CA ASN A 142 8.88 11.15 25.88
C ASN A 142 9.19 9.71 26.31
N ALA A 143 9.15 8.78 25.35
CA ALA A 143 9.43 7.37 25.59
C ALA A 143 10.88 6.99 25.30
N ALA A 144 11.50 7.61 24.28
CA ALA A 144 12.89 7.35 23.91
C ALA A 144 13.48 8.51 23.12
N VAL A 145 14.81 8.59 23.07
CA VAL A 145 15.57 9.56 22.27
C VAL A 145 16.63 8.81 21.47
N ALA A 146 16.84 9.19 20.21
CA ALA A 146 17.88 8.66 19.36
C ALA A 146 18.67 9.79 18.68
N GLU A 147 19.97 9.59 18.50
CA GLU A 147 20.88 10.52 17.79
C GLU A 147 20.93 10.18 16.30
N THR A 148 19.76 10.16 15.67
CA THR A 148 19.62 9.97 14.22
C THR A 148 18.38 10.68 13.74
N GLU A 149 18.40 11.16 12.50
CA GLU A 149 17.22 11.69 11.78
C GLU A 149 16.84 10.79 10.60
N ASP A 150 17.46 9.60 10.47
CA ASP A 150 17.10 8.65 9.42
C ASP A 150 15.70 8.10 9.68
N ILE A 151 14.76 8.55 8.86
CA ILE A 151 13.35 8.19 8.92
C ILE A 151 13.16 6.67 8.86
N LYS A 152 13.89 5.97 8.00
CA LYS A 152 13.73 4.51 7.82
C LYS A 152 14.16 3.77 9.08
N ILE A 153 15.24 4.21 9.72
CA ILE A 153 15.72 3.64 10.98
C ILE A 153 14.70 3.91 12.10
N CYS A 154 14.20 5.14 12.21
CA CYS A 154 13.22 5.53 13.23
C CYS A 154 11.90 4.74 13.09
N LYS A 155 11.35 4.63 11.87
CA LYS A 155 10.14 3.84 11.59
C LYS A 155 10.35 2.35 11.92
N LYS A 156 11.45 1.76 11.45
CA LYS A 156 11.80 0.36 11.72
C LYS A 156 11.99 0.07 13.21
N ALA A 157 12.54 1.02 13.97
CA ALA A 157 12.71 0.88 15.42
C ALA A 157 11.37 0.72 16.15
N ILE A 158 10.32 1.40 15.68
CA ILE A 158 8.96 1.35 16.22
C ILE A 158 8.22 0.09 15.76
N GLU A 159 8.32 -0.28 14.49
CA GLU A 159 7.51 -1.37 13.91
C GLU A 159 8.08 -2.78 14.19
N LYS A 160 9.40 -2.93 14.01
CA LYS A 160 10.10 -4.23 14.02
C LYS A 160 11.26 -4.26 15.02
N GLY A 161 11.56 -3.14 15.69
CA GLY A 161 12.73 -2.98 16.54
C GLY A 161 12.44 -2.84 18.04
N GLN A 162 13.36 -2.17 18.74
CA GLN A 162 13.38 -2.01 20.19
C GLN A 162 12.22 -1.21 20.80
N LEU A 163 11.47 -0.47 19.98
CA LEU A 163 10.32 0.33 20.41
C LEU A 163 8.98 -0.34 20.07
N LYS A 164 9.00 -1.55 19.48
CA LYS A 164 7.80 -2.32 19.19
C LYS A 164 7.00 -2.63 20.46
N GLY A 165 5.69 -2.37 20.42
CA GLY A 165 4.78 -2.62 21.53
C GLY A 165 4.87 -1.61 22.68
N LYS A 166 5.66 -0.54 22.54
CA LYS A 166 5.78 0.52 23.56
C LYS A 166 4.76 1.65 23.43
N GLY A 167 3.77 1.51 22.54
CA GLY A 167 2.72 2.52 22.34
C GLY A 167 3.23 3.86 21.78
N ILE A 168 4.28 3.83 20.96
CA ILE A 168 4.79 5.04 20.30
C ILE A 168 3.81 5.44 19.20
N GLY A 169 3.22 6.63 19.31
CA GLY A 169 2.27 7.16 18.32
C GLY A 169 2.85 8.25 17.42
N CYS A 170 3.91 8.94 17.86
CA CYS A 170 4.58 9.96 17.07
C CYS A 170 6.08 10.06 17.43
N PHE A 171 6.87 10.66 16.55
CA PHE A 171 8.22 11.10 16.87
C PHE A 171 8.53 12.46 16.26
N VAL A 172 9.41 13.21 16.92
CA VAL A 172 9.80 14.57 16.50
C VAL A 172 11.30 14.58 16.23
N GLN A 173 11.68 15.09 15.07
CA GLN A 173 13.07 15.26 14.66
C GLN A 173 13.47 16.73 14.76
N ARG A 174 14.59 16.99 15.44
CA ARG A 174 15.16 18.33 15.58
C ARG A 174 16.66 18.25 15.85
N GLY A 175 17.46 18.90 15.01
CA GLY A 175 18.88 19.16 15.28
C GLY A 175 19.73 17.89 15.42
N GLY A 176 19.51 16.89 14.57
CA GLY A 176 20.21 15.61 14.57
C GLY A 176 19.67 14.58 15.57
N LYS A 177 18.54 14.89 16.25
CA LYS A 177 17.95 14.03 17.28
C LYS A 177 16.49 13.73 16.98
N THR A 178 16.10 12.48 17.22
CA THR A 178 14.71 12.04 17.18
C THR A 178 14.23 11.75 18.60
N VAL A 179 13.08 12.33 18.99
CA VAL A 179 12.39 12.06 20.26
C VAL A 179 11.10 11.30 19.95
N PHE A 180 10.99 10.08 20.46
CA PHE A 180 9.82 9.21 20.33
C PHE A 180 8.86 9.46 21.48
N LYS A 181 7.56 9.57 21.20
CA LYS A 181 6.54 9.89 22.22
C LYS A 181 5.46 8.82 22.30
N GLN A 182 5.12 8.47 23.52
CA GLN A 182 4.07 7.49 23.80
C GLN A 182 2.71 8.19 23.75
N CYS A 183 1.90 7.83 22.77
CA CYS A 183 0.59 8.44 22.52
C CYS A 183 -0.22 7.61 21.53
N SER A 184 -1.52 7.83 21.48
CA SER A 184 -2.39 7.45 20.37
C SER A 184 -2.34 8.48 19.23
N HIS A 185 -2.85 8.11 18.05
CA HIS A 185 -2.96 9.00 16.90
C HIS A 185 -3.74 10.29 17.24
N ASP A 186 -4.90 10.14 17.88
CA ASP A 186 -5.77 11.28 18.26
C ASP A 186 -5.09 12.21 19.28
N GLU A 187 -4.34 11.66 20.23
CA GLU A 187 -3.58 12.44 21.21
C GLU A 187 -2.45 13.23 20.54
N ALA A 188 -1.76 12.62 19.57
CA ALA A 188 -0.71 13.28 18.81
C ALA A 188 -1.24 14.47 18.00
N LEU A 189 -2.40 14.32 17.35
CA LEU A 189 -3.04 15.40 16.60
C LEU A 189 -3.49 16.54 17.51
N LYS A 190 -4.08 16.23 18.68
CA LYS A 190 -4.51 17.24 19.65
C LYS A 190 -3.34 17.98 20.31
N ALA A 191 -2.22 17.28 20.53
CA ALA A 191 -1.03 17.84 21.14
C ALA A 191 -0.12 18.60 20.17
N LYS A 192 -0.46 18.64 18.87
CA LYS A 192 0.34 19.30 17.83
C LYS A 192 0.40 20.80 18.06
N VAL A 193 1.62 21.33 18.16
CA VAL A 193 1.92 22.76 18.32
C VAL A 193 2.99 23.16 17.29
N THR A 194 2.90 24.38 16.77
CA THR A 194 3.91 24.92 15.85
C THR A 194 5.25 25.14 16.56
N SER A 195 6.33 24.64 15.98
CA SER A 195 7.69 24.71 16.49
C SER A 195 8.68 24.74 15.32
N LYS A 196 9.23 25.92 15.02
CA LYS A 196 10.12 26.15 13.88
C LYS A 196 11.35 25.24 13.91
N GLY A 197 11.66 24.62 12.77
CA GLY A 197 12.81 23.73 12.58
C GLY A 197 12.62 22.33 13.16
N SER A 198 11.39 21.95 13.52
CA SER A 198 11.05 20.61 14.01
C SER A 198 10.21 19.87 12.96
N LYS A 199 10.45 18.58 12.77
CA LYS A 199 9.62 17.72 11.92
C LYS A 199 8.89 16.72 12.79
N LEU A 200 7.57 16.80 12.83
CA LEU A 200 6.71 15.88 13.55
C LEU A 200 6.20 14.81 12.59
N TYR A 201 6.43 13.55 12.94
CA TYR A 201 5.88 12.40 12.23
C TYR A 201 4.87 11.73 13.16
N ILE A 202 3.61 11.68 12.72
CA ILE A 202 2.55 10.96 13.43
C ILE A 202 2.29 9.66 12.68
N ILE A 203 2.11 8.55 13.39
CA ILE A 203 1.63 7.31 12.75
C ILE A 203 0.28 7.67 12.15
N GLY A 204 0.17 7.67 10.82
CA GLY A 204 -1.07 7.91 10.12
C GLY A 204 -2.09 6.88 10.57
N ASP A 205 -3.36 7.29 10.59
CA ASP A 205 -4.40 6.51 11.24
C ASP A 205 -4.34 5.05 10.74
N PRO A 206 -4.06 4.07 11.62
CA PRO A 206 -4.09 2.66 11.24
C PRO A 206 -5.47 2.28 10.67
N ASN A 207 -6.49 3.11 10.94
CA ASN A 207 -7.84 3.01 10.45
C ASN A 207 -8.14 3.85 9.17
N ALA A 208 -7.23 4.69 8.66
CA ALA A 208 -7.45 5.49 7.45
C ALA A 208 -7.58 4.63 6.18
N SER A 209 -6.97 3.44 6.16
CA SER A 209 -7.20 2.42 5.13
C SER A 209 -8.18 1.32 5.58
N ALA A 210 -8.41 1.20 6.89
CA ALA A 210 -9.38 0.24 7.44
C ALA A 210 -10.83 0.58 7.08
N SER A 211 -11.11 1.84 6.73
CA SER A 211 -12.47 2.34 6.60
C SER A 211 -13.17 1.92 5.30
N SER A 212 -12.44 1.42 4.29
CA SER A 212 -13.04 1.19 2.96
C SER A 212 -12.93 -0.24 2.42
N ARG A 213 -12.14 -1.13 3.03
CA ARG A 213 -12.06 -2.52 2.53
C ARG A 213 -13.11 -3.36 3.23
N MET A 214 -14.12 -3.77 2.49
CA MET A 214 -15.18 -4.64 2.94
C MET A 214 -14.90 -6.05 2.43
N MET A 215 -14.75 -7.03 3.33
CA MET A 215 -14.30 -8.37 2.93
C MET A 215 -15.08 -9.48 3.64
N LYS A 216 -15.35 -10.57 2.92
CA LYS A 216 -15.91 -11.82 3.45
C LYS A 216 -15.10 -13.00 2.92
N ALA A 217 -15.09 -14.10 3.67
CA ALA A 217 -14.37 -15.32 3.30
C ALA A 217 -15.34 -16.45 2.94
N VAL A 218 -14.94 -17.26 1.97
CA VAL A 218 -15.48 -18.58 1.67
C VAL A 218 -14.42 -19.59 2.09
N GLU A 219 -14.71 -20.32 3.17
CA GLU A 219 -13.76 -21.24 3.78
C GLU A 219 -13.43 -22.42 2.85
N GLY A 220 -12.15 -22.79 2.76
CA GLY A 220 -11.70 -23.96 2.02
C GLY A 220 -11.72 -23.84 0.49
N GLU A 221 -12.04 -22.67 -0.07
CA GLU A 221 -12.04 -22.44 -1.53
C GLU A 221 -10.77 -21.69 -2.00
N GLY A 222 -9.68 -21.72 -1.23
CA GLY A 222 -8.36 -21.23 -1.63
C GLY A 222 -7.54 -22.26 -2.41
N LEU A 223 -6.21 -22.11 -2.41
CA LEU A 223 -5.30 -23.05 -3.05
C LEU A 223 -4.95 -24.23 -2.13
N PRO A 224 -4.60 -25.41 -2.68
CA PRO A 224 -4.12 -26.54 -1.90
C PRO A 224 -2.84 -26.19 -1.14
N ARG A 225 -2.68 -26.71 0.08
CA ARG A 225 -1.45 -26.56 0.86
C ARG A 225 -0.40 -27.56 0.38
N ILE A 226 0.84 -27.11 0.22
CA ILE A 226 1.92 -27.96 -0.29
C ILE A 226 2.17 -29.22 0.58
N LYS A 227 2.05 -29.09 1.91
CA LYS A 227 2.25 -30.20 2.86
C LYS A 227 1.02 -31.10 2.99
N SER A 228 -0.16 -30.54 2.78
CA SER A 228 -1.45 -31.21 2.94
C SER A 228 -2.34 -30.86 1.74
N PRO A 229 -2.17 -31.53 0.58
CA PRO A 229 -2.86 -31.15 -0.67
C PRO A 229 -4.38 -31.29 -0.64
N PHE A 230 -4.96 -31.91 0.39
CA PHE A 230 -6.40 -32.02 0.61
C PHE A 230 -6.95 -30.86 1.46
N GLU A 231 -6.08 -30.13 2.15
CA GLU A 231 -6.42 -28.90 2.85
C GLU A 231 -6.18 -27.72 1.93
N HIS A 232 -7.14 -26.81 1.90
CA HIS A 232 -7.11 -25.62 1.07
C HIS A 232 -7.06 -24.38 1.95
N GLY A 233 -6.49 -23.30 1.43
CA GLY A 233 -6.70 -21.97 1.99
C GLY A 233 -8.15 -21.51 1.82
N ASN A 234 -8.38 -20.22 2.01
CA ASN A 234 -9.67 -19.59 1.87
C ASN A 234 -9.73 -18.72 0.59
N LEU A 235 -10.96 -18.51 0.11
CA LEU A 235 -11.24 -17.47 -0.87
C LEU A 235 -11.80 -16.24 -0.16
N PHE A 236 -11.13 -15.11 -0.31
CA PHE A 236 -11.58 -13.81 0.19
C PHE A 236 -12.19 -13.00 -0.94
N ILE A 237 -13.34 -12.39 -0.67
CA ILE A 237 -14.06 -11.53 -1.60
C ILE A 237 -14.01 -10.10 -1.05
N ILE A 238 -13.25 -9.25 -1.73
CA ILE A 238 -13.17 -7.83 -1.47
C ILE A 238 -14.34 -7.18 -2.20
N MET A 239 -15.21 -6.52 -1.45
CA MET A 239 -16.46 -5.94 -1.92
C MET A 239 -16.33 -4.42 -2.02
N ASN A 240 -16.53 -3.91 -3.22
CA ASN A 240 -16.65 -2.48 -3.48
C ASN A 240 -18.15 -2.15 -3.49
N ILE A 241 -18.63 -1.34 -2.55
CA ILE A 241 -20.04 -0.94 -2.52
C ILE A 241 -20.25 0.25 -3.45
N GLU A 242 -21.14 0.08 -4.41
CA GLU A 242 -21.65 1.16 -5.25
C GLU A 242 -22.90 1.79 -4.60
N PHE A 243 -22.78 3.07 -4.28
CA PHE A 243 -23.89 3.89 -3.79
C PHE A 243 -24.69 4.46 -4.97
N PRO A 244 -26.03 4.52 -4.88
CA PRO A 244 -26.83 5.17 -5.92
C PRO A 244 -26.51 6.67 -5.97
N ALA A 245 -26.46 7.24 -7.18
CA ALA A 245 -26.19 8.67 -7.38
C ALA A 245 -27.25 9.57 -6.73
N GLU A 246 -28.51 9.15 -6.75
CA GLU A 246 -29.64 9.88 -6.15
C GLU A 246 -30.64 8.89 -5.53
N ILE A 247 -31.41 9.36 -4.53
CA ILE A 247 -32.49 8.60 -3.90
C ILE A 247 -33.77 9.44 -3.96
N ASN A 248 -34.87 8.84 -4.43
CA ASN A 248 -36.17 9.50 -4.48
C ASN A 248 -36.62 9.93 -3.07
N PRO A 249 -37.03 11.20 -2.84
CA PRO A 249 -37.47 11.70 -1.54
C PRO A 249 -38.55 10.87 -0.84
N GLN A 250 -39.44 10.23 -1.61
CA GLN A 250 -40.48 9.34 -1.06
C GLN A 250 -39.88 8.07 -0.42
N VAL A 251 -38.80 7.54 -1.02
CA VAL A 251 -38.07 6.38 -0.51
C VAL A 251 -37.22 6.78 0.70
N THR A 252 -36.66 7.98 0.70
CA THR A 252 -35.86 8.52 1.82
C THR A 252 -36.63 8.50 3.15
N GLN A 253 -37.91 8.89 3.14
CA GLN A 253 -38.75 8.84 4.34
C GLN A 253 -38.97 7.41 4.86
N ALA A 254 -39.03 6.42 3.96
CA ALA A 254 -39.13 5.01 4.35
C ALA A 254 -37.80 4.50 4.92
N LEU A 255 -36.66 4.87 4.32
CA LEU A 255 -35.33 4.51 4.79
C LEU A 255 -35.04 5.06 6.19
N LEU A 256 -35.41 6.32 6.47
CA LEU A 256 -35.25 6.94 7.80
C LEU A 256 -35.98 6.18 8.91
N LYS A 257 -37.09 5.51 8.59
CA LYS A 257 -37.83 4.67 9.55
C LYS A 257 -37.20 3.29 9.76
N LEU A 258 -36.40 2.80 8.81
CA LEU A 258 -35.84 1.45 8.81
C LEU A 258 -34.37 1.40 9.27
N LEU A 259 -33.63 2.50 9.12
CA LEU A 259 -32.24 2.62 9.52
C LEU A 259 -32.12 3.11 10.98
N PRO A 260 -30.95 2.91 11.62
CA PRO A 260 -30.66 3.49 12.93
C PRO A 260 -30.84 5.03 12.93
N PRO A 261 -31.21 5.62 14.08
CA PRO A 261 -31.45 7.06 14.16
C PRO A 261 -30.19 7.85 13.78
N PRO A 262 -30.36 9.05 13.18
CA PRO A 262 -29.24 9.91 12.85
C PRO A 262 -28.44 10.26 14.11
N LYS A 263 -27.11 10.27 13.99
CA LYS A 263 -26.23 10.60 15.12
C LYS A 263 -26.21 12.08 15.47
N HIS A 264 -26.59 12.93 14.53
CA HIS A 264 -26.59 14.38 14.66
C HIS A 264 -28.03 14.86 14.53
N GLU A 265 -28.53 15.50 15.58
CA GLU A 265 -29.84 16.14 15.62
C GLU A 265 -29.62 17.59 16.07
N ALA A 266 -30.12 18.55 15.29
CA ALA A 266 -30.06 19.96 15.65
C ALA A 266 -30.95 20.21 16.87
N LYS A 267 -30.43 20.94 17.87
CA LYS A 267 -31.17 21.29 19.10
C LYS A 267 -31.78 22.68 19.05
N THR A 268 -31.28 23.53 18.17
CA THR A 268 -31.72 24.91 17.92
C THR A 268 -32.65 24.95 16.71
N SER A 269 -33.57 25.91 16.70
CA SER A 269 -34.49 26.09 15.58
C SER A 269 -33.75 26.72 14.40
N GLU A 270 -34.11 26.36 13.17
CA GLU A 270 -33.63 27.05 11.98
C GLU A 270 -34.11 28.51 11.91
N ASP A 271 -35.18 28.83 12.64
CA ASP A 271 -35.78 30.18 12.72
C ASP A 271 -35.16 31.07 13.82
N ASP A 272 -34.21 30.57 14.61
CA ASP A 272 -33.59 31.39 15.67
C ASP A 272 -32.67 32.47 15.06
N ASP A 273 -32.72 33.70 15.59
CA ASP A 273 -32.01 34.88 15.03
C ASP A 273 -30.48 34.69 14.89
N ASP A 274 -29.91 33.80 15.70
CA ASP A 274 -28.47 33.48 15.74
C ASP A 274 -28.13 32.16 15.01
N VAL A 275 -29.03 31.64 14.17
CA VAL A 275 -28.83 30.38 13.42
C VAL A 275 -28.74 30.64 11.92
N GLU A 276 -27.62 30.22 11.32
CA GLU A 276 -27.40 30.24 9.87
C GLU A 276 -27.51 28.81 9.32
N VAL A 277 -28.38 28.60 8.33
CA VAL A 277 -28.56 27.32 7.65
C VAL A 277 -27.59 27.24 6.47
N CYS A 278 -26.67 26.29 6.54
CA CYS A 278 -25.68 26.05 5.49
C CYS A 278 -25.95 24.72 4.78
N GLU A 279 -25.92 24.74 3.44
CA GLU A 279 -26.02 23.54 2.61
C GLU A 279 -24.63 23.05 2.20
N LEU A 280 -24.41 21.74 2.25
CA LEU A 280 -23.16 21.12 1.79
C LEU A 280 -23.09 21.11 0.26
N LYS A 281 -21.89 21.36 -0.27
CA LYS A 281 -21.58 21.30 -1.70
C LYS A 281 -20.35 20.44 -1.91
N ASP A 282 -20.37 19.65 -2.98
CA ASP A 282 -19.21 18.87 -3.39
C ASP A 282 -18.18 19.79 -4.05
N ILE A 283 -17.15 20.16 -3.29
CA ILE A 283 -16.06 21.04 -3.75
C ILE A 283 -14.74 20.33 -3.49
N ASP A 284 -13.89 20.26 -4.51
CA ASP A 284 -12.52 19.74 -4.36
C ASP A 284 -11.66 20.72 -3.52
N PRO A 285 -11.08 20.30 -2.38
CA PRO A 285 -10.32 21.18 -1.51
C PRO A 285 -9.09 21.80 -2.18
N VAL A 286 -8.43 21.08 -3.09
CA VAL A 286 -7.22 21.55 -3.77
C VAL A 286 -7.58 22.64 -4.78
N SER A 287 -8.63 22.43 -5.56
CA SER A 287 -9.14 23.43 -6.49
C SER A 287 -9.64 24.66 -5.76
N SER A 288 -10.43 24.48 -4.68
CA SER A 288 -10.89 25.59 -3.83
C SER A 288 -9.73 26.43 -3.29
N TYR A 289 -8.65 25.80 -2.81
CA TYR A 289 -7.48 26.53 -2.33
C TYR A 289 -6.79 27.33 -3.45
N LYS A 290 -6.64 26.74 -4.64
CA LYS A 290 -6.03 27.40 -5.81
C LYS A 290 -6.84 28.61 -6.29
N ASP A 291 -8.16 28.48 -6.32
CA ASP A 291 -9.06 29.54 -6.79
C ASP A 291 -9.13 30.73 -5.82
N ASN A 292 -8.76 30.52 -4.55
CA ASN A 292 -8.73 31.55 -3.51
C ASN A 292 -7.32 32.13 -3.26
N LEU A 293 -6.30 31.68 -4.00
CA LEU A 293 -5.00 32.35 -3.96
C LEU A 293 -5.16 33.77 -4.53
N PRO A 294 -4.58 34.79 -3.87
CA PRO A 294 -4.48 36.11 -4.48
C PRO A 294 -3.83 35.94 -5.86
N GLU A 295 -4.37 36.60 -6.87
CA GLU A 295 -3.70 36.73 -8.16
C GLU A 295 -2.41 37.49 -7.88
N GLU A 296 -1.32 36.78 -7.55
CA GLU A 296 0.00 37.38 -7.50
C GLU A 296 0.26 37.86 -8.91
N SER A 297 0.26 39.19 -9.02
CA SER A 297 0.70 39.95 -10.17
C SER A 297 1.85 39.23 -10.83
N TYR A 298 1.61 38.71 -12.02
CA TYR A 298 2.67 38.55 -13.01
C TYR A 298 3.28 39.95 -13.19
N GLU A 299 4.29 40.26 -12.38
CA GLU A 299 5.35 41.13 -12.84
C GLU A 299 6.00 40.33 -13.96
N ASP A 300 5.55 40.59 -15.19
CA ASP A 300 6.22 40.18 -16.41
C ASP A 300 7.66 40.73 -16.35
N GLU A 301 8.58 39.98 -15.77
CA GLU A 301 10.01 40.09 -16.08
C GLU A 301 10.24 39.55 -17.49
N ASP A 302 9.68 40.24 -18.49
CA ASP A 302 10.02 40.01 -19.89
C ASP A 302 11.29 40.81 -20.22
N GLU A 303 12.40 40.11 -20.00
CA GLU A 303 13.72 40.39 -20.52
C GLU A 303 13.68 40.55 -22.05
N GLY A 304 13.73 41.78 -22.58
CA GLY A 304 14.00 41.97 -24.01
C GLY A 304 13.67 43.32 -24.62
N GLY A 305 14.52 44.34 -24.43
CA GLY A 305 14.36 45.60 -25.16
C GLY A 305 15.56 46.51 -25.11
N GLY A 306 16.54 46.27 -25.97
CA GLY A 306 17.69 47.15 -26.17
C GLY A 306 17.31 48.53 -26.75
N GLY A 307 18.19 49.52 -26.52
CA GLY A 307 18.17 50.80 -27.23
C GLY A 307 18.29 52.00 -26.32
N GLY A 308 19.53 52.40 -26.00
CA GLY A 308 19.78 53.62 -25.24
C GLY A 308 19.44 54.89 -26.03
N GLN A 309 19.08 55.96 -25.33
CA GLN A 309 19.49 57.32 -25.69
C GLN A 309 19.48 58.20 -24.43
N ARG A 310 20.62 58.87 -24.21
CA ARG A 310 20.91 59.80 -23.12
C ARG A 310 20.09 61.09 -23.22
N VAL A 311 19.69 61.66 -22.09
CA VAL A 311 19.73 63.13 -21.88
C VAL A 311 19.80 63.49 -20.40
N GLN A 312 20.75 64.36 -20.06
CA GLN A 312 20.93 65.04 -18.78
C GLN A 312 20.07 66.32 -18.70
N CYS A 313 19.94 66.84 -17.46
CA CYS A 313 19.73 68.24 -17.01
C CYS A 313 18.54 68.34 -16.05
N ALA A 314 18.50 69.15 -14.99
CA ALA A 314 19.47 69.85 -14.15
C ALA A 314 18.65 70.37 -12.94
N GLN A 315 19.29 70.54 -11.78
CA GLN A 315 18.72 71.19 -10.59
C GLN A 315 18.32 72.64 -10.85
N GLN A 316 17.24 73.09 -10.18
CA GLN A 316 17.23 74.32 -9.39
C GLN A 316 16.51 74.05 -8.07
#